data_AF-A0A1C5V0X9-F1
#
_entry.id   AF-A0A1C5V0X9-F1
#
_cell.length_a   1.000
_cell.length_b   1.000
_cell.length_c   1.000
_cell.angle_alpha   90.00
_cell.angle_beta   90.00
_cell.angle_gamma   90.00
#
_symmetry.space_group_name_H-M   'P 1'
#
loop_
_entity.id
_entity.type
_entity.pdbx_description
1 polymer ?
#
loop_
_entity_poly.entity_id
_entity_poly.type
_entity_poly.pdbx_seq_one_letter_code
_entity_poly.pdbx_strand_id
1 'polypeptide(L)' 'MYDKIWSELSNKDRKICYGIAKTESGKIKEIRDKLSLKTNEFNPYRDRLKKRGIIDCEEHGYVFFSLPEFGEYVLTHL' A
#
# COMPACT_ATOMS: atom_id res chain seq x y z
N MET A 1 10.46 -12.29 8.34
CA MET A 1 10.32 -11.00 9.07
C MET A 1 9.12 -10.21 8.53
N TYR A 2 8.97 -10.14 7.20
CA TYR A 2 7.78 -9.58 6.54
C TYR A 2 6.48 -10.33 6.83
N ASP A 3 6.52 -11.64 7.10
CA ASP A 3 5.32 -12.43 7.47
C ASP A 3 4.57 -11.89 8.68
N LYS A 4 5.29 -11.36 9.68
CA LYS A 4 4.66 -10.76 10.87
C LYS A 4 3.92 -9.47 10.49
N ILE A 5 4.59 -8.60 9.73
CA ILE A 5 3.99 -7.36 9.22
C ILE A 5 2.74 -7.69 8.40
N TRP A 6 2.86 -8.64 7.46
CA TRP A 6 1.77 -9.08 6.59
C TRP A 6 0.61 -9.71 7.37
N SER A 7 0.91 -10.53 8.38
CA SER A 7 -0.08 -11.16 9.26
C SER A 7 -0.86 -10.13 10.08
N GLU A 8 -0.23 -9.02 10.46
CA GLU A 8 -0.87 -7.93 11.20
C GLU A 8 -1.68 -6.95 10.32
N LEU A 9 -1.58 -7.06 8.99
CA LEU A 9 -2.38 -6.26 8.07
C LEU A 9 -3.78 -6.83 7.92
N SER A 10 -4.79 -5.95 7.92
CA SER A 10 -6.16 -6.36 7.61
C SER A 10 -6.30 -6.73 6.13
N ASN A 11 -7.34 -7.49 5.78
CA ASN A 11 -7.63 -7.85 4.38
C ASN A 11 -7.69 -6.62 3.45
N LYS A 12 -8.19 -5.48 3.93
CA LYS A 12 -8.23 -4.23 3.15
C LYS A 12 -6.85 -3.59 3.01
N ASP A 13 -6.03 -3.60 4.06
CA ASP A 13 -4.67 -3.09 4.00
C ASP A 13 -3.82 -3.89 3.01
N ARG A 14 -3.95 -5.24 3.04
CA ARG A 14 -3.29 -6.13 2.07
C ARG A 14 -3.71 -5.82 0.64
N LYS A 15 -5.00 -5.59 0.40
CA LYS A 15 -5.53 -5.21 -0.92
C LYS A 15 -4.96 -3.87 -1.40
N ILE A 16 -4.79 -2.90 -0.50
CA ILE A 16 -4.16 -1.62 -0.82
C ILE A 16 -2.68 -1.80 -1.12
N CYS A 17 -1.93 -2.54 -0.29
CA CYS A 17 -0.54 -2.86 -0.55
C CYS A 17 -0.40 -3.54 -1.92
N TYR A 18 -1.29 -4.46 -2.28
CA TYR A 18 -1.28 -5.09 -3.58
C TYR A 18 -1.51 -4.11 -4.73
N GLY A 19 -2.45 -3.16 -4.57
CA GLY A 19 -2.67 -2.10 -5.56
C GLY A 19 -1.45 -1.19 -5.74
N ILE A 20 -0.75 -0.88 -4.64
CA ILE A 20 0.51 -0.13 -4.65
C ILE A 20 1.60 -0.94 -5.35
N ALA A 21 1.79 -2.21 -4.99
CA ALA A 21 2.79 -3.10 -5.59
C ALA A 21 2.56 -3.32 -7.08
N LYS A 22 1.30 -3.38 -7.52
CA LYS A 22 0.94 -3.44 -8.94
C LYS A 22 1.13 -2.12 -9.69
N THR A 23 1.43 -1.03 -9.01
CA THR A 23 1.54 0.30 -9.60
C THR A 23 2.95 0.83 -9.39
N GLU A 24 3.83 0.57 -10.36
CA GLU A 24 5.23 1.04 -10.30
C GLU A 24 5.35 2.57 -10.25
N SER A 25 4.39 3.30 -10.84
CA SER A 25 4.37 4.77 -10.81
C SER A 25 4.24 5.37 -9.40
N GLY A 26 3.73 4.59 -8.43
CA GLY A 26 3.39 5.09 -7.09
C GLY A 26 2.24 6.12 -7.04
N LYS A 27 1.56 6.39 -8.16
CA LYS A 27 0.49 7.40 -8.22
C LYS A 27 -0.75 6.93 -7.46
N ILE A 28 -1.15 7.69 -6.44
CA ILE A 28 -2.35 7.40 -5.65
C ILE A 28 -3.61 7.34 -6.52
N LYS A 29 -3.68 8.18 -7.56
CA LYS A 29 -4.80 8.18 -8.51
C LYS A 29 -4.92 6.84 -9.24
N GLU A 30 -3.82 6.31 -9.77
CA GLU A 30 -3.79 5.03 -10.49
C GLU A 30 -4.13 3.86 -9.55
N ILE A 31 -3.57 3.85 -8.35
CA ILE A 31 -3.85 2.82 -7.33
C ILE A 31 -5.34 2.80 -6.99
N ARG A 32 -5.93 3.98 -6.79
CA ARG A 32 -7.35 4.11 -6.47
C ARG A 32 -8.25 3.73 -7.62
N ASP A 33 -7.92 4.11 -8.84
CA ASP A 33 -8.68 3.72 -10.03
C ASP A 33 -8.61 2.20 -10.23
N LYS A 34 -7.45 1.57 -10.00
CA LYS A 34 -7.30 0.10 -10.03
C LYS A 34 -8.12 -0.61 -8.96
N LEU A 35 -8.17 -0.05 -7.76
CA LEU A 35 -8.90 -0.65 -6.64
C LEU A 35 -10.36 -0.23 -6.58
N SER A 36 -10.81 0.65 -7.49
CA SER A 36 -12.09 1.34 -7.47
C SER A 36 -12.41 1.96 -6.10
N LEU A 37 -11.40 2.59 -5.46
CA LEU A 37 -11.50 3.17 -4.12
C LEU A 37 -11.68 4.70 -4.16
N LYS A 38 -12.57 5.20 -3.30
CA LYS A 38 -12.75 6.64 -3.08
C LYS A 38 -11.64 7.22 -2.18
N THR A 39 -11.40 8.54 -2.26
CA THR A 39 -10.39 9.24 -1.44
C THR A 39 -10.60 8.98 0.04
N ASN A 40 -11.85 9.11 0.48
CA ASN A 40 -12.23 8.98 1.89
C ASN A 40 -12.03 7.55 2.41
N GLU A 41 -12.11 6.56 1.53
CA GLU A 41 -11.81 5.17 1.90
C GLU A 41 -10.31 4.94 1.95
N PHE A 42 -9.53 5.50 1.02
CA PHE A 42 -8.08 5.29 0.95
C PHE A 42 -7.30 6.00 2.07
N ASN A 43 -7.65 7.24 2.42
CA ASN A 43 -6.94 8.05 3.42
C ASN A 43 -6.67 7.33 4.76
N PRO A 44 -7.68 6.72 5.45
CA PRO A 44 -7.45 6.07 6.73
C PRO A 44 -6.56 4.81 6.64
N TYR A 45 -6.47 4.17 5.48
CA TYR A 45 -5.55 3.05 5.26
C TYR A 45 -4.15 3.54 4.96
N ARG A 46 -4.01 4.58 4.12
CA ARG A 46 -2.74 5.25 3.85
C ARG A 46 -2.08 5.72 5.16
N ASP A 47 -2.82 6.42 6.00
CA ASP A 47 -2.28 6.95 7.27
C ASP A 47 -1.88 5.82 8.22
N ARG A 48 -2.62 4.70 8.22
CA ARG A 48 -2.27 3.50 9.01
C ARG A 48 -0.98 2.87 8.53
N LEU A 49 -0.86 2.63 7.23
CA LEU A 49 0.32 2.02 6.61
C LEU A 49 1.55 2.93 6.77
N LYS A 50 1.37 4.25 6.65
CA LYS A 50 2.41 5.25 6.90
C LYS A 50 2.86 5.23 8.36
N LYS A 51 1.92 5.22 9.30
CA LYS A 51 2.23 5.17 10.74
C LYS A 51 2.97 3.89 11.14
N ARG A 52 2.75 2.79 10.42
CA ARG A 52 3.48 1.53 10.58
C ARG A 52 4.85 1.52 9.90
N GLY A 53 5.20 2.53 9.12
CA GLY A 53 6.46 2.58 8.36
C GLY A 53 6.50 1.60 7.19
N ILE A 54 5.34 1.19 6.67
CA ILE A 54 5.26 0.26 5.54
C ILE A 54 5.33 1.02 4.22
N ILE A 55 4.64 2.16 4.16
CA ILE A 55 4.60 3.04 2.98
C ILE A 55 5.12 4.42 3.33
N ASP A 56 5.71 5.05 2.33
CA ASP A 56 6.08 6.44 2.33
C ASP A 56 5.13 7.27 1.47
N CYS A 57 4.85 8.46 1.95
CA CYS A 57 3.94 9.41 1.32
C CYS A 57 4.47 10.84 1.44
N GLU A 58 5.78 11.04 1.36
CA GLU A 58 6.42 12.36 1.35
C GLU A 58 5.92 13.24 0.20
N GLU A 59 5.82 12.69 -1.02
CA GLU A 59 5.36 13.45 -2.18
C GLU A 59 3.82 13.45 -2.31
N HIS A 60 3.26 14.64 -2.49
CA HIS A 60 1.81 14.81 -2.56
C HIS A 60 1.23 14.14 -3.82
N GLY A 61 0.36 13.14 -3.63
CA GLY A 61 -0.24 12.37 -4.71
C GLY A 61 0.50 11.09 -5.06
N TYR A 62 1.61 10.80 -4.39
CA TYR A 62 2.38 9.57 -4.57
C TYR A 62 2.47 8.76 -3.28
N VAL A 63 2.70 7.47 -3.45
CA VAL A 63 2.88 6.48 -2.38
C VAL A 63 3.85 5.41 -2.85
N PHE A 64 4.84 5.14 -2.02
CA PHE A 64 5.87 4.12 -2.28
C PHE A 64 6.00 3.21 -1.07
N PHE A 65 6.58 2.03 -1.23
CA PHE A 65 6.94 1.22 -0.06
C PHE A 65 8.22 1.75 0.58
N SER A 66 8.20 1.94 1.90
CA SER A 66 9.41 2.28 2.65
C SER A 66 10.34 1.07 2.79
N LEU A 67 9.80 -0.14 2.63
CA LEU A 67 10.53 -1.39 2.74
C LEU A 67 10.95 -1.89 1.34
N PRO A 68 12.25 -2.18 1.11
CA PRO A 68 12.72 -2.78 -0.13
C PRO A 68 12.10 -4.16 -0.33
N GLU A 69 11.80 -4.53 -1.58
CA GLU A 69 11.23 -5.83 -1.99
C GLU A 69 9.87 -6.19 -1.39
N PHE A 70 9.30 -5.32 -0.54
CA PHE A 70 8.01 -5.59 0.09
C PHE A 70 6.89 -5.65 -0.95
N GLY A 71 6.96 -4.86 -2.01
CA GLY A 71 6.02 -4.94 -3.13
C GLY A 71 6.01 -6.33 -3.77
N GLU A 72 7.18 -6.91 -4.05
CA GLU A 72 7.30 -8.27 -4.62
C GLU A 72 6.79 -9.35 -3.66
N TYR A 73 7.13 -9.20 -2.37
CA TYR A 73 6.61 -10.08 -1.33
C TYR A 73 5.08 -10.09 -1.32
N VAL A 74 4.45 -8.91 -1.37
CA VAL A 74 2.98 -8.75 -1.43
C VAL A 74 2.38 -9.38 -2.69
N LEU A 75 3.04 -9.24 -3.84
CA LEU A 75 2.57 -9.85 -5.09
C LEU A 75 2.65 -11.38 -5.06
N THR A 76 3.64 -11.93 -4.35
CA THR A 76 3.87 -13.38 -4.23
C THR A 76 2.98 -14.05 -3.18
N HIS A 77 2.54 -13.31 -2.14
CA HIS A 77 1.76 -13.83 -1.00
C HIS A 77 0.26 -13.48 -1.04
N LEU A 78 -0.30 -13.18 -2.22
CA LEU A 78 -1.73 -12.90 -2.40
C LEU A 78 -2.52 -14.18 -2.75
#